data_AF-A0A5C5UTQ0-F1
#
_entry.id   AF-A0A5C5UTQ0-F1
#
_cell.length_a   1.000
_cell.length_b   1.000
_cell.length_c   1.000
_cell.angle_alpha   90.00
_cell.angle_beta   90.00
_cell.angle_gamma   90.00
#
_symmetry.space_group_name_H-M   'P 1'
#
loop_
_entity.id
_entity.type
_entity.pdbx_description
1 polymer ?
#
loop_
_entity_poly.entity_id
_entity_poly.type
_entity_poly.pdbx_seq_one_letter_code
_entity_poly.pdbx_strand_id
1 'polypeptide(L)'
;MIRQPGRRCAAVALLIVLLSIPSARSWADSFSLDSAPSLAGSVGDGAEDEFDLVPAGPLAPSPSLGSPFLDGAMYTGSVAGAAHTPNGNTIDAFSTNHFLRRLPASANMKLDFSIDRISTGAAGSASAAQAALSQQAGDIYRSSSAFINPAVFVGTLGVGSYAGPLASAGKGGSNKLLIDESAFGLLSGGAVVPAGAGAGPVGQGTHDNVDAYDRRSATTPAGSPGAVYSQHSYFAIAPSEAITVGASAADIFDTAALTPGTSPIPYASALSMGLDLNGRNTDSIDALVMFDAGLVGGATSGGPGAEAGRDYALFSLAPGSETLGALASLGISAGDVFFTDFSGSFAVYAFAADLGLPSGMASFPFQNQSNIDALEIAVVPEPAAAVLLAVGGLALGVRRRDA
;
A
#
# COMPACT_ATOMS: atom_id res chain seq x y z
N MET A 1 -30.34 36.37 48.22
CA MET A 1 -29.30 35.32 48.04
C MET A 1 -29.45 34.76 46.63
N ILE A 2 -28.60 35.20 45.71
CA ILE A 2 -28.74 34.99 44.26
C ILE A 2 -28.07 33.64 43.92
N ARG A 3 -28.84 32.67 43.38
CA ARG A 3 -28.30 31.40 42.88
C ARG A 3 -27.79 31.62 41.46
N GLN A 4 -26.46 31.51 41.26
CA GLN A 4 -25.88 31.45 39.91
C GLN A 4 -26.05 30.05 39.30
N PRO A 5 -26.64 29.92 38.10
CA PRO A 5 -26.59 28.69 37.31
C PRO A 5 -25.42 28.79 36.32
N GLY A 6 -24.32 28.06 36.53
CA GLY A 6 -23.16 28.30 35.67
C GLY A 6 -22.04 27.26 35.65
N ARG A 7 -22.30 25.97 35.92
CA ARG A 7 -21.22 24.97 35.91
C ARG A 7 -21.46 23.69 35.11
N ARG A 8 -22.64 23.49 34.51
CA ARG A 8 -22.93 22.27 33.72
C ARG A 8 -22.60 22.39 32.23
N CYS A 9 -22.59 23.61 31.66
CA CYS A 9 -22.28 23.79 30.23
C CYS A 9 -20.77 23.69 29.91
N ALA A 10 -19.88 23.99 30.86
CA ALA A 10 -18.44 23.95 30.62
C ALA A 10 -17.88 22.53 30.46
N ALA A 11 -18.46 21.53 31.13
CA ALA A 11 -18.00 20.14 31.04
C ALA A 11 -18.36 19.47 29.71
N VAL A 12 -19.52 19.83 29.13
CA VAL A 12 -19.96 19.30 27.82
C VAL A 12 -19.14 19.93 26.68
N ALA A 13 -18.84 21.22 26.78
CA ALA A 13 -18.00 21.91 25.79
C ALA A 13 -16.54 21.37 25.79
N LEU A 14 -15.97 21.06 26.96
CA LEU A 14 -14.61 20.51 27.05
C LEU A 14 -14.50 19.08 26.47
N LEU A 15 -15.55 18.26 26.61
CA LEU A 15 -15.60 16.91 26.02
C LEU A 15 -15.71 16.95 24.49
N ILE A 16 -16.48 17.90 23.94
CA ILE A 16 -16.58 18.11 22.48
C ILE A 16 -15.24 18.62 21.92
N VAL A 17 -14.56 19.53 22.62
CA VAL A 17 -13.24 20.03 22.19
C VAL A 17 -12.17 18.93 22.25
N LEU A 18 -12.18 18.05 23.26
CA LEU A 18 -11.25 16.90 23.34
C LEU A 18 -11.51 15.83 22.27
N LEU A 19 -12.75 15.70 21.78
CA LEU A 19 -13.11 14.84 20.65
C LEU A 19 -12.87 15.50 19.28
N SER A 20 -12.55 16.80 19.25
CA SER A 20 -12.34 17.59 18.03
C SER A 20 -10.90 18.03 17.83
N ILE A 21 -9.94 17.51 18.60
CA ILE A 21 -8.52 17.73 18.29
C ILE A 21 -8.18 16.76 17.15
N PRO A 22 -7.96 17.23 15.91
CA PRO A 22 -7.28 16.40 14.93
C PRO A 22 -5.92 16.11 15.55
N SER A 23 -5.71 14.86 15.94
CA SER A 23 -4.39 14.42 16.35
C SER A 23 -3.54 14.48 15.08
N ALA A 24 -2.83 15.59 14.89
CA ALA A 24 -1.65 15.63 14.04
C ALA A 24 -0.64 14.67 14.68
N ARG A 25 -0.81 13.40 14.37
CA ARG A 25 -0.01 12.28 14.83
C ARG A 25 0.75 11.82 13.59
N SER A 26 2.05 12.09 13.56
CA SER A 26 3.03 11.55 12.61
C SER A 26 3.07 10.02 12.69
N TRP A 27 2.15 9.33 12.02
CA TRP A 27 1.89 7.89 12.19
C TRP A 27 1.83 7.18 10.83
N ALA A 28 2.60 7.62 9.85
CA ALA A 28 2.77 6.90 8.61
C ALA A 28 4.23 7.01 8.19
N ASP A 29 4.85 5.87 7.92
CA ASP A 29 6.16 5.80 7.27
C ASP A 29 5.87 5.48 5.80
N SER A 30 6.08 6.46 4.91
CA SER A 30 6.05 6.24 3.46
C SER A 30 7.49 6.22 2.95
N PHE A 31 7.74 5.55 1.83
CA PHE A 31 9.05 5.60 1.21
C PHE A 31 8.92 5.44 -0.29
N SER A 32 9.69 6.24 -1.01
CA SER A 32 9.95 6.10 -2.45
C SER A 32 11.15 5.17 -2.62
N LEU A 33 11.09 4.21 -3.56
CA LEU A 33 12.07 3.12 -3.68
C LEU A 33 13.07 3.26 -4.84
N ASP A 34 13.05 4.36 -5.58
CA ASP A 34 13.90 4.62 -6.74
C ASP A 34 15.29 5.17 -6.37
N SER A 35 16.08 4.35 -5.66
CA SER A 35 17.44 4.72 -5.24
C SER A 35 18.56 4.13 -6.11
N ALA A 36 18.47 4.29 -7.43
CA ALA A 36 19.57 3.97 -8.36
C ALA A 36 20.07 5.18 -9.18
N PRO A 37 20.78 6.16 -8.57
CA PRO A 37 21.38 7.30 -9.28
C PRO A 37 22.47 6.92 -10.30
N SER A 38 22.77 5.62 -10.46
CA SER A 38 23.83 5.11 -11.36
C SER A 38 23.31 4.46 -12.64
N LEU A 39 22.00 4.27 -12.82
CA LEU A 39 21.39 3.78 -14.06
C LEU A 39 21.11 4.92 -15.07
N ALA A 40 22.04 5.87 -15.17
CA ALA A 40 22.03 6.88 -16.23
C ALA A 40 22.34 6.30 -17.64
N GLY A 41 22.17 4.99 -17.84
CA GLY A 41 22.68 4.24 -18.99
C GLY A 41 21.65 3.40 -19.76
N SER A 42 20.49 3.09 -19.18
CA SER A 42 19.41 2.35 -19.85
C SER A 42 18.08 3.04 -19.58
N VAL A 43 17.35 3.32 -20.66
CA VAL A 43 15.94 3.70 -20.63
C VAL A 43 15.18 2.40 -20.35
N GLY A 44 14.39 2.32 -19.27
CA GLY A 44 13.53 1.14 -18.99
C GLY A 44 13.48 0.62 -17.55
N ASP A 45 14.43 0.98 -16.68
CA ASP A 45 14.61 0.24 -15.41
C ASP A 45 13.94 0.85 -14.15
N GLY A 46 12.85 1.63 -14.30
CA GLY A 46 12.06 2.11 -13.15
C GLY A 46 10.79 1.28 -12.95
N ALA A 47 10.21 1.34 -11.74
CA ALA A 47 8.93 0.67 -11.39
C ALA A 47 7.78 0.97 -12.38
N GLU A 48 7.92 1.99 -13.21
CA GLU A 48 6.82 2.52 -14.04
C GLU A 48 6.87 2.09 -15.52
N ASP A 49 7.82 1.23 -15.90
CA ASP A 49 7.85 0.53 -17.20
C ASP A 49 8.60 -0.80 -17.10
N GLU A 50 8.28 -1.59 -16.08
CA GLU A 50 9.02 -2.82 -15.71
C GLU A 50 9.18 -3.87 -16.83
N PHE A 51 8.33 -3.78 -17.86
CA PHE A 51 8.30 -4.71 -18.99
C PHE A 51 8.74 -4.08 -20.32
N ASP A 52 9.26 -2.85 -20.32
CA ASP A 52 9.70 -2.10 -21.52
C ASP A 52 8.61 -2.05 -22.62
N LEU A 53 7.33 -2.01 -22.25
CA LEU A 53 6.22 -2.25 -23.18
C LEU A 53 5.91 -1.04 -24.07
N VAL A 54 6.49 0.12 -23.76
CA VAL A 54 6.45 1.32 -24.58
C VAL A 54 7.87 1.88 -24.62
N PRO A 55 8.40 2.37 -25.76
CA PRO A 55 9.60 3.19 -25.70
C PRO A 55 9.25 4.38 -24.81
N ALA A 56 9.76 4.40 -23.58
CA ALA A 56 9.42 5.41 -22.59
C ALA A 56 9.47 6.77 -23.28
N GLY A 57 8.29 7.37 -23.47
CA GLY A 57 8.20 8.72 -23.98
C GLY A 57 8.82 9.67 -22.95
N PRO A 58 8.44 10.95 -22.91
CA PRO A 58 8.79 11.81 -21.78
C PRO A 58 8.17 11.35 -20.43
N LEU A 59 7.85 10.06 -20.24
CA LEU A 59 7.31 9.42 -19.04
C LEU A 59 8.30 8.40 -18.43
N ALA A 60 9.56 8.41 -18.88
CA ALA A 60 10.68 7.63 -18.32
C ALA A 60 10.90 7.88 -16.81
N PRO A 61 11.60 6.96 -16.09
CA PRO A 61 11.59 6.78 -14.62
C PRO A 61 11.59 8.05 -13.77
N SER A 62 11.06 7.94 -12.54
CA SER A 62 11.09 9.00 -11.54
C SER A 62 12.55 9.48 -11.36
N PRO A 63 12.78 10.76 -11.02
CA PRO A 63 14.14 11.23 -10.85
C PRO A 63 14.74 10.59 -9.59
N SER A 64 15.59 9.58 -9.76
CA SER A 64 16.61 9.29 -8.75
C SER A 64 17.44 10.58 -8.57
N LEU A 65 17.23 11.30 -7.48
CA LEU A 65 17.85 12.60 -7.21
C LEU A 65 19.37 12.53 -7.50
N GLY A 66 19.83 13.30 -8.49
CA GLY A 66 21.24 13.37 -8.93
C GLY A 66 22.19 14.10 -7.97
N SER A 67 21.99 13.95 -6.66
CA SER A 67 22.68 14.61 -5.55
C SER A 67 22.70 13.62 -4.37
N PRO A 68 23.61 13.68 -3.37
CA PRO A 68 23.68 12.68 -2.27
C PRO A 68 22.43 12.56 -1.37
N PHE A 69 21.33 13.21 -1.75
CA PHE A 69 20.01 13.01 -1.19
C PHE A 69 19.31 11.98 -2.07
N LEU A 70 19.18 10.77 -1.53
CA LEU A 70 18.42 9.66 -2.08
C LEU A 70 17.01 10.12 -2.46
N ASP A 71 16.44 9.51 -3.52
CA ASP A 71 14.98 9.50 -3.75
C ASP A 71 14.23 9.33 -2.43
N GLY A 72 13.08 9.98 -2.28
CA GLY A 72 12.33 10.28 -1.06
C GLY A 72 12.24 9.13 -0.06
N ALA A 73 13.36 8.82 0.60
CA ALA A 73 13.46 7.90 1.70
C ALA A 73 12.93 8.67 2.90
N MET A 74 11.61 8.75 2.99
CA MET A 74 10.90 9.18 4.19
C MET A 74 10.96 8.10 5.28
N TYR A 75 12.17 7.54 5.49
CA TYR A 75 12.51 6.89 6.73
C TYR A 75 12.65 7.95 7.80
N THR A 76 11.71 7.96 8.74
CA THR A 76 11.96 8.61 10.04
C THR A 76 13.05 7.89 10.87
N GLY A 77 13.70 6.84 10.33
CA GLY A 77 14.89 6.19 10.90
C GLY A 77 15.72 5.36 9.91
N SER A 78 16.94 5.84 9.58
CA SER A 78 18.13 5.15 9.02
C SER A 78 18.02 3.81 8.23
N VAL A 79 18.45 3.84 6.95
CA VAL A 79 19.30 2.83 6.23
C VAL A 79 18.75 1.41 6.07
N ALA A 80 17.44 1.21 6.10
CA ALA A 80 16.84 -0.11 6.17
C ALA A 80 16.49 -0.75 4.80
N GLY A 81 15.97 0.04 3.83
CA GLY A 81 15.46 -0.47 2.55
C GLY A 81 16.50 -1.16 1.66
N ALA A 82 17.67 -0.54 1.47
CA ALA A 82 18.77 -1.08 0.65
C ALA A 82 19.37 -2.39 1.19
N ALA A 83 19.03 -2.80 2.41
CA ALA A 83 19.46 -4.06 2.99
C ALA A 83 18.58 -5.25 2.52
N HIS A 84 17.38 -5.02 1.98
CA HIS A 84 16.44 -6.11 1.72
C HIS A 84 16.62 -6.80 0.37
N THR A 85 17.26 -6.15 -0.61
CA THR A 85 17.44 -6.75 -1.94
C THR A 85 18.79 -7.47 -2.05
N PRO A 86 18.84 -8.66 -2.71
CA PRO A 86 20.02 -9.50 -2.81
C PRO A 86 21.22 -8.76 -3.40
N ASN A 87 20.96 -7.84 -4.32
CA ASN A 87 21.97 -7.02 -4.99
C ASN A 87 21.92 -5.53 -4.61
N GLY A 88 21.09 -5.13 -3.64
CA GLY A 88 20.91 -3.72 -3.26
C GLY A 88 20.10 -2.89 -4.27
N ASN A 89 19.28 -3.55 -5.10
CA ASN A 89 18.45 -2.98 -6.16
C ASN A 89 16.98 -2.73 -5.73
N THR A 90 16.14 -2.34 -6.71
CA THR A 90 14.74 -1.87 -6.60
C THR A 90 13.78 -2.93 -6.02
N ILE A 91 12.91 -2.47 -5.13
CA ILE A 91 11.74 -3.18 -4.61
C ILE A 91 10.54 -2.54 -5.31
N ASP A 92 9.57 -3.34 -5.76
CA ASP A 92 8.38 -2.78 -6.44
C ASP A 92 7.19 -2.72 -5.50
N ALA A 93 7.15 -3.60 -4.50
CA ALA A 93 6.08 -3.60 -3.52
C ALA A 93 6.61 -4.02 -2.15
N PHE A 94 6.05 -3.45 -1.08
CA PHE A 94 6.45 -3.79 0.29
C PHE A 94 5.29 -3.76 1.29
N SER A 95 5.37 -4.63 2.30
CA SER A 95 4.49 -4.65 3.46
C SER A 95 5.19 -5.22 4.69
N THR A 96 5.02 -4.63 5.88
CA THR A 96 5.34 -5.38 7.11
C THR A 96 4.23 -6.39 7.46
N ASN A 97 4.49 -7.39 8.29
CA ASN A 97 3.49 -8.42 8.59
C ASN A 97 2.24 -7.89 9.34
N HIS A 98 1.05 -7.90 8.73
CA HIS A 98 -0.21 -7.61 9.43
C HIS A 98 -0.70 -8.80 10.27
N PHE A 99 -0.53 -8.72 11.60
CA PHE A 99 -1.01 -9.77 12.49
C PHE A 99 -2.55 -9.90 12.56
N LEU A 100 -3.04 -11.08 12.20
CA LEU A 100 -4.44 -11.51 12.31
C LEU A 100 -5.08 -11.29 13.69
N ARG A 101 -4.31 -11.47 14.78
CA ARG A 101 -4.85 -11.47 16.15
C ARG A 101 -5.49 -10.15 16.59
N ARG A 102 -5.26 -9.05 15.88
CA ARG A 102 -5.77 -7.72 16.27
C ARG A 102 -7.00 -7.28 15.49
N LEU A 103 -7.36 -7.97 14.41
CA LEU A 103 -8.48 -7.57 13.56
C LEU A 103 -9.65 -8.54 13.74
N PRO A 104 -10.79 -8.11 14.32
CA PRO A 104 -12.01 -8.90 14.28
C PRO A 104 -12.37 -9.21 12.83
N ALA A 105 -12.80 -10.43 12.52
CA ALA A 105 -13.34 -10.76 11.21
C ALA A 105 -14.55 -9.89 10.82
N SER A 106 -15.23 -9.28 11.80
CA SER A 106 -16.33 -8.32 11.60
C SER A 106 -15.87 -6.90 11.23
N ALA A 107 -14.59 -6.57 11.41
CA ALA A 107 -14.11 -5.22 11.17
C ALA A 107 -14.06 -4.92 9.67
N ASN A 108 -14.75 -3.87 9.24
CA ASN A 108 -14.58 -3.38 7.88
C ASN A 108 -13.24 -2.66 7.75
N MET A 109 -12.68 -2.65 6.55
CA MET A 109 -11.40 -2.03 6.25
C MET A 109 -11.56 -0.98 5.15
N LYS A 110 -10.66 -0.02 5.11
CA LYS A 110 -10.46 0.85 3.96
C LYS A 110 -9.10 0.56 3.35
N LEU A 111 -8.98 0.81 2.07
CA LEU A 111 -7.72 0.70 1.35
C LEU A 111 -7.10 2.09 1.28
N ASP A 112 -5.88 2.20 1.75
CA ASP A 112 -5.01 3.33 1.51
C ASP A 112 -4.08 2.93 0.36
N PHE A 113 -3.88 3.79 -0.63
CA PHE A 113 -3.11 3.42 -1.82
C PHE A 113 -2.47 4.63 -2.48
N SER A 114 -1.33 4.42 -3.15
CA SER A 114 -0.78 5.37 -4.12
C SER A 114 -1.07 4.91 -5.55
N ILE A 115 -0.90 5.82 -6.50
CA ILE A 115 -1.04 5.53 -7.92
C ILE A 115 0.16 6.07 -8.67
N ASP A 116 0.51 5.36 -9.74
CA ASP A 116 1.54 5.75 -10.71
C ASP A 116 1.22 7.11 -11.36
N ARG A 117 2.26 7.82 -11.83
CA ARG A 117 2.15 9.10 -12.54
C ARG A 117 1.21 9.06 -13.75
N ILE A 118 1.09 7.94 -14.45
CA ILE A 118 0.22 7.82 -15.64
C ILE A 118 -1.24 7.57 -15.27
N SER A 119 -1.49 7.23 -14.01
CA SER A 119 -2.81 6.98 -13.50
C SER A 119 -3.58 8.28 -13.36
N THR A 120 -4.78 8.30 -13.91
CA THR A 120 -5.74 9.36 -13.63
C THR A 120 -6.85 8.79 -12.75
N GLY A 121 -7.43 9.61 -11.89
CA GLY A 121 -8.64 9.19 -11.17
C GLY A 121 -9.88 9.18 -12.05
N ALA A 122 -10.92 8.47 -11.61
CA ALA A 122 -12.24 8.55 -12.21
C ALA A 122 -12.83 9.94 -11.96
N ALA A 123 -13.64 10.45 -12.89
CA ALA A 123 -14.23 11.78 -12.77
C ALA A 123 -14.93 11.99 -11.41
N GLY A 124 -14.55 13.05 -10.70
CA GLY A 124 -15.08 13.38 -9.37
C GLY A 124 -14.39 12.68 -8.19
N SER A 125 -13.35 11.88 -8.42
CA SER A 125 -12.45 11.37 -7.38
C SER A 125 -11.41 12.41 -6.95
N ALA A 126 -10.77 12.19 -5.80
CA ALA A 126 -9.65 13.01 -5.37
C ALA A 126 -8.43 12.83 -6.27
N SER A 127 -8.13 11.59 -6.70
CA SER A 127 -7.06 11.33 -7.66
C SER A 127 -7.28 12.02 -9.00
N ALA A 128 -8.53 12.21 -9.45
CA ALA A 128 -8.81 13.00 -10.66
C ALA A 128 -8.56 14.51 -10.44
N ALA A 129 -8.87 15.01 -9.24
CA ALA A 129 -8.60 16.40 -8.89
C ALA A 129 -7.08 16.66 -8.82
N GLN A 130 -6.31 15.73 -8.27
CA GLN A 130 -4.86 15.82 -8.19
C GLN A 130 -4.18 15.63 -9.55
N ALA A 131 -4.74 14.77 -10.41
CA ALA A 131 -4.29 14.64 -11.79
C ALA A 131 -4.43 15.96 -12.57
N ALA A 132 -5.49 16.72 -12.32
CA ALA A 132 -5.67 18.05 -12.92
C ALA A 132 -4.65 19.09 -12.42
N LEU A 133 -3.99 18.82 -11.30
CA LEU A 133 -2.90 19.62 -10.74
C LEU A 133 -1.51 19.06 -11.09
N SER A 134 -1.43 17.89 -11.75
CA SER A 134 -0.18 17.14 -11.94
C SER A 134 0.51 16.82 -10.60
N GLN A 135 -0.26 16.49 -9.56
CA GLN A 135 0.25 16.14 -8.21
C GLN A 135 -0.17 14.73 -7.78
N GLN A 136 -0.71 13.95 -8.71
CA GLN A 136 -1.33 12.67 -8.36
C GLN A 136 -0.32 11.57 -8.03
N ALA A 137 0.90 11.68 -8.55
CA ALA A 137 1.99 10.75 -8.29
C ALA A 137 2.45 10.94 -6.84
N GLY A 138 2.71 9.86 -6.11
CA GLY A 138 3.20 9.92 -4.73
C GLY A 138 2.20 10.40 -3.66
N ASP A 139 1.00 10.82 -4.07
CA ASP A 139 -0.13 11.04 -3.16
C ASP A 139 -0.62 9.71 -2.56
N ILE A 140 -1.08 9.73 -1.31
CA ILE A 140 -1.81 8.62 -0.70
C ILE A 140 -3.30 8.94 -0.68
N TYR A 141 -4.07 8.07 -1.32
CA TYR A 141 -5.52 8.09 -1.37
C TYR A 141 -6.10 7.07 -0.40
N ARG A 142 -7.31 7.33 0.07
CA ARG A 142 -8.10 6.38 0.86
C ARG A 142 -9.42 6.10 0.18
N SER A 143 -9.80 4.83 0.10
CA SER A 143 -11.11 4.39 -0.39
C SER A 143 -12.25 5.05 0.41
N SER A 144 -13.26 5.55 -0.28
CA SER A 144 -14.43 6.15 0.35
C SER A 144 -15.37 5.08 0.93
N SER A 145 -15.46 3.93 0.27
CA SER A 145 -16.14 2.72 0.72
C SER A 145 -15.27 1.91 1.67
N ALA A 146 -15.93 1.11 2.52
CA ALA A 146 -15.25 0.12 3.36
C ALA A 146 -15.50 -1.29 2.81
N PHE A 147 -14.48 -2.13 2.89
CA PHE A 147 -14.44 -3.49 2.39
C PHE A 147 -14.54 -4.50 3.53
N ILE A 148 -14.98 -5.71 3.17
CA ILE A 148 -15.07 -6.84 4.10
C ILE A 148 -13.65 -7.26 4.47
N ASN A 149 -13.38 -7.57 5.73
CA ASN A 149 -12.07 -8.09 6.16
C ASN A 149 -11.62 -9.27 5.26
N PRO A 150 -10.41 -9.30 4.69
CA PRO A 150 -10.02 -10.36 3.75
C PRO A 150 -9.88 -11.71 4.46
N ALA A 151 -9.70 -11.70 5.78
CA ALA A 151 -9.63 -12.90 6.60
C ALA A 151 -10.86 -13.82 6.46
N VAL A 152 -12.05 -13.32 6.07
CA VAL A 152 -13.22 -14.19 5.81
C VAL A 152 -13.14 -14.97 4.50
N PHE A 153 -12.21 -14.63 3.59
CA PHE A 153 -12.01 -15.33 2.32
C PHE A 153 -10.87 -16.35 2.37
N VAL A 154 -10.14 -16.43 3.49
CA VAL A 154 -9.03 -17.37 3.67
C VAL A 154 -9.54 -18.81 3.61
N GLY A 155 -8.93 -19.62 2.74
CA GLY A 155 -9.32 -21.02 2.50
C GLY A 155 -10.52 -21.18 1.56
N THR A 156 -10.96 -20.11 0.88
CA THR A 156 -12.18 -20.14 0.04
C THR A 156 -11.93 -20.15 -1.46
N LEU A 157 -10.71 -19.86 -1.93
CA LEU A 157 -10.42 -19.70 -3.36
C LEU A 157 -10.45 -21.02 -4.14
N GLY A 158 -10.19 -22.14 -3.47
CA GLY A 158 -10.09 -23.45 -4.12
C GLY A 158 -8.77 -23.61 -4.87
N VAL A 159 -8.79 -24.36 -5.98
CA VAL A 159 -7.62 -24.60 -6.83
C VAL A 159 -7.86 -24.05 -8.23
N GLY A 160 -6.84 -23.40 -8.82
CA GLY A 160 -6.92 -22.77 -10.13
C GLY A 160 -6.12 -21.48 -10.14
N SER A 161 -6.08 -20.72 -11.24
CA SER A 161 -5.39 -19.43 -11.24
C SER A 161 -6.29 -18.28 -10.80
N TYR A 162 -7.34 -18.01 -11.57
CA TYR A 162 -8.30 -16.94 -11.30
C TYR A 162 -9.63 -17.49 -10.77
N ALA A 163 -9.97 -17.15 -9.53
CA ALA A 163 -11.19 -17.61 -8.84
C ALA A 163 -12.40 -16.67 -9.03
N GLY A 164 -12.25 -15.57 -9.76
CA GLY A 164 -13.32 -14.57 -9.97
C GLY A 164 -13.34 -13.44 -8.92
N PRO A 165 -14.36 -12.57 -8.94
CA PRO A 165 -14.50 -11.51 -7.95
C PRO A 165 -15.08 -12.03 -6.63
N LEU A 166 -14.54 -11.54 -5.51
CA LEU A 166 -15.02 -11.79 -4.16
C LEU A 166 -16.25 -10.94 -3.84
N ALA A 167 -16.98 -11.31 -2.78
CA ALA A 167 -18.14 -10.54 -2.30
C ALA A 167 -17.80 -9.12 -1.77
N SER A 168 -16.50 -8.81 -1.64
CA SER A 168 -16.01 -7.46 -1.35
C SER A 168 -16.00 -6.56 -2.59
N ALA A 169 -15.86 -7.13 -3.79
CA ALA A 169 -15.68 -6.40 -5.04
C ALA A 169 -17.02 -5.88 -5.61
N GLY A 170 -16.95 -4.80 -6.37
CA GLY A 170 -18.09 -4.22 -7.11
C GLY A 170 -19.07 -3.44 -6.23
N LYS A 171 -18.64 -3.04 -5.03
CA LYS A 171 -19.45 -2.22 -4.11
C LYS A 171 -19.54 -0.76 -4.54
N GLY A 172 -18.70 -0.35 -5.49
CA GLY A 172 -18.56 1.02 -5.95
C GLY A 172 -17.89 1.91 -4.91
N GLY A 173 -17.35 3.03 -5.37
CA GLY A 173 -16.73 3.99 -4.50
C GLY A 173 -16.07 5.13 -5.23
N SER A 174 -15.30 5.87 -4.48
CA SER A 174 -14.40 6.92 -4.92
C SER A 174 -13.23 6.92 -3.93
N ASN A 175 -12.34 7.89 -4.03
CA ASN A 175 -11.26 8.07 -3.07
C ASN A 175 -11.24 9.49 -2.50
N LYS A 176 -10.48 9.63 -1.41
CA LYS A 176 -10.16 10.91 -0.78
C LYS A 176 -8.65 11.01 -0.67
N LEU A 177 -8.10 12.19 -0.92
CA LEU A 177 -6.71 12.45 -0.59
C LEU A 177 -6.54 12.32 0.94
N LEU A 178 -5.61 11.46 1.35
CA LEU A 178 -5.25 11.23 2.74
C LEU A 178 -3.96 11.95 3.08
N ILE A 179 -2.93 11.78 2.26
CA ILE A 179 -1.63 12.43 2.40
C ILE A 179 -1.22 12.96 1.04
N ASP A 180 -0.81 14.21 1.02
CA ASP A 180 -0.28 14.88 -0.15
C ASP A 180 1.22 14.56 -0.28
N GLU A 181 1.72 14.34 -1.50
CA GLU A 181 3.14 14.08 -1.82
C GLU A 181 4.09 15.10 -1.16
N SER A 182 3.66 16.34 -0.97
CA SER A 182 4.47 17.39 -0.34
C SER A 182 4.72 17.14 1.15
N ALA A 183 3.86 16.36 1.81
CA ALA A 183 4.08 15.92 3.19
C ALA A 183 5.25 14.94 3.28
N PHE A 184 5.62 14.32 2.15
CA PHE A 184 6.77 13.43 2.01
C PHE A 184 8.02 14.15 1.51
N GLY A 185 7.89 15.43 1.11
CA GLY A 185 8.98 16.18 0.49
C GLY A 185 9.33 15.67 -0.91
N LEU A 186 8.41 14.96 -1.56
CA LEU A 186 8.54 14.49 -2.94
C LEU A 186 8.46 15.66 -3.91
N LEU A 187 9.17 15.53 -5.02
CA LEU A 187 9.19 16.54 -6.08
C LEU A 187 8.04 16.34 -7.04
N SER A 188 7.41 17.45 -7.40
CA SER A 188 6.40 17.53 -8.45
C SER A 188 6.70 18.70 -9.37
N GLY A 189 7.00 18.42 -10.63
CA GLY A 189 7.55 19.42 -11.56
C GLY A 189 8.95 19.95 -11.17
N GLY A 190 9.78 19.17 -10.48
CA GLY A 190 11.18 19.53 -10.14
C GLY A 190 11.37 20.38 -8.87
N ALA A 191 10.31 20.55 -8.06
CA ALA A 191 10.37 21.14 -6.73
C ALA A 191 9.28 20.50 -5.84
N VAL A 192 9.40 20.60 -4.52
CA VAL A 192 8.29 20.24 -3.62
C VAL A 192 7.18 21.27 -3.81
N VAL A 193 6.01 20.85 -4.29
CA VAL A 193 4.87 21.73 -4.55
C VAL A 193 3.85 21.57 -3.43
N PRO A 194 3.38 22.65 -2.78
CA PRO A 194 2.39 22.53 -1.70
C PRO A 194 1.07 21.93 -2.16
N ALA A 195 0.39 21.26 -1.23
CA ALA A 195 -0.93 20.70 -1.45
C ALA A 195 -1.92 21.68 -2.10
N GLY A 196 -2.52 21.25 -3.22
CA GLY A 196 -3.56 21.99 -3.94
C GLY A 196 -3.04 23.11 -4.85
N ALA A 197 -1.72 23.26 -5.01
CA ALA A 197 -1.13 24.07 -6.06
C ALA A 197 -0.96 23.23 -7.34
N GLY A 198 -0.81 23.88 -8.49
CA GLY A 198 -0.48 23.16 -9.74
C GLY A 198 1.01 22.93 -9.83
N ALA A 199 1.42 21.70 -10.16
CA ALA A 199 2.78 21.37 -10.53
C ALA A 199 3.05 21.66 -12.02
N GLY A 200 4.32 21.55 -12.42
CA GLY A 200 4.67 21.50 -13.84
C GLY A 200 4.10 20.25 -14.51
N PRO A 201 4.06 20.18 -15.85
CA PRO A 201 3.59 18.98 -16.55
C PRO A 201 4.35 17.72 -16.14
N VAL A 202 3.64 16.60 -16.02
CA VAL A 202 4.24 15.27 -15.86
C VAL A 202 5.17 14.99 -17.04
N GLY A 203 6.42 14.72 -16.71
CA GLY A 203 7.54 14.58 -17.63
C GLY A 203 8.63 13.70 -17.01
N GLN A 204 9.63 13.37 -17.81
CA GLN A 204 10.71 12.50 -17.39
C GLN A 204 11.46 13.15 -16.23
N GLY A 205 11.59 12.43 -15.13
CA GLY A 205 12.30 12.93 -13.96
C GLY A 205 11.67 14.17 -13.30
N THR A 206 10.36 14.41 -13.47
CA THR A 206 9.71 15.58 -12.87
C THR A 206 8.78 15.26 -11.70
N HIS A 207 8.35 14.02 -11.50
CA HIS A 207 7.43 13.60 -10.44
C HIS A 207 7.97 12.33 -9.78
N ASP A 208 8.01 12.32 -8.46
CA ASP A 208 8.35 11.14 -7.66
C ASP A 208 7.05 10.37 -7.33
N ASN A 209 7.13 9.07 -7.15
CA ASN A 209 6.01 8.20 -6.79
C ASN A 209 6.20 7.59 -5.39
N VAL A 210 5.29 6.71 -4.99
CA VAL A 210 5.39 5.96 -3.73
C VAL A 210 5.09 4.51 -4.08
N ASP A 211 6.15 3.71 -4.19
CA ASP A 211 6.09 2.27 -4.48
C ASP A 211 5.80 1.45 -3.20
N ALA A 212 5.87 2.11 -2.04
CA ALA A 212 5.55 1.46 -0.78
C ALA A 212 5.08 2.40 0.33
N TYR A 213 4.05 1.92 1.03
CA TYR A 213 3.40 2.67 2.09
C TYR A 213 3.03 1.76 3.26
N ASP A 214 3.59 2.01 4.45
CA ASP A 214 3.21 1.29 5.67
C ASP A 214 2.83 2.27 6.79
N ARG A 215 1.62 2.14 7.31
CA ARG A 215 1.12 3.04 8.36
C ARG A 215 1.63 2.68 9.75
N ARG A 216 2.32 1.56 9.91
CA ARG A 216 2.85 1.16 11.20
C ARG A 216 4.23 1.75 11.36
N SER A 217 4.35 2.55 12.42
CA SER A 217 5.64 3.13 12.78
C SER A 217 6.68 2.02 12.93
N ALA A 218 7.69 2.06 12.05
CA ALA A 218 8.89 1.28 12.11
C ALA A 218 9.73 1.78 13.28
N THR A 219 9.23 1.60 14.50
CA THR A 219 10.02 1.88 15.69
C THR A 219 11.11 0.82 15.75
N THR A 220 12.27 1.19 15.21
CA THR A 220 13.51 0.47 15.45
C THR A 220 13.67 0.38 16.96
N PRO A 221 13.74 -0.82 17.56
CA PRO A 221 14.00 -0.92 18.99
C PRO A 221 15.28 -0.16 19.32
N ALA A 222 15.19 0.85 20.17
CA ALA A 222 16.35 1.65 20.56
C ALA A 222 17.47 0.72 21.06
N GLY A 223 18.64 0.75 20.40
CA GLY A 223 19.83 0.02 20.83
C GLY A 223 20.25 -1.19 19.98
N SER A 224 19.65 -1.45 18.82
CA SER A 224 20.12 -2.47 17.87
C SER A 224 20.59 -1.84 16.54
N PRO A 225 21.86 -1.42 16.42
CA PRO A 225 22.41 -0.93 15.15
C PRO A 225 22.28 -2.03 14.08
N GLY A 226 21.50 -1.77 13.03
CA GLY A 226 21.27 -2.71 11.93
C GLY A 226 20.01 -3.59 12.04
N ALA A 227 19.23 -3.48 13.13
CA ALA A 227 17.88 -4.03 13.12
C ALA A 227 16.97 -3.07 12.34
N VAL A 228 16.21 -3.61 11.38
CA VAL A 228 15.47 -2.81 10.41
C VAL A 228 13.99 -2.69 10.80
N TYR A 229 13.31 -3.81 11.06
CA TYR A 229 11.93 -3.82 11.58
C TYR A 229 11.79 -4.75 12.79
N SER A 230 10.91 -4.39 13.73
CA SER A 230 10.51 -5.27 14.84
C SER A 230 9.56 -6.40 14.41
N GLN A 231 9.21 -6.45 13.12
CA GLN A 231 8.28 -7.37 12.49
C GLN A 231 8.91 -7.93 11.22
N HIS A 232 8.34 -9.01 10.68
CA HIS A 232 8.70 -9.50 9.35
C HIS A 232 8.32 -8.47 8.30
N SER A 233 9.14 -8.39 7.25
CA SER A 233 8.93 -7.51 6.11
C SER A 233 8.85 -8.34 4.86
N TYR A 234 7.85 -8.06 4.04
CA TYR A 234 7.55 -8.76 2.81
C TYR A 234 7.66 -7.82 1.63
N PHE A 235 8.16 -8.31 0.50
CA PHE A 235 8.34 -7.48 -0.68
C PHE A 235 8.37 -8.28 -1.98
N ALA A 236 8.12 -7.59 -3.08
CA ALA A 236 8.39 -8.01 -4.45
C ALA A 236 9.60 -7.25 -5.01
N ILE A 237 10.16 -7.67 -6.14
CA ILE A 237 11.37 -7.07 -6.75
C ILE A 237 11.16 -6.85 -8.24
N ALA A 238 11.84 -5.83 -8.77
CA ALA A 238 11.83 -5.49 -10.20
C ALA A 238 12.05 -6.72 -11.09
N PRO A 239 11.36 -6.85 -12.24
CA PRO A 239 11.62 -7.88 -13.23
C PRO A 239 13.09 -8.04 -13.63
N SER A 240 13.84 -6.94 -13.72
CA SER A 240 15.28 -6.95 -14.01
C SER A 240 16.11 -7.63 -12.92
N GLU A 241 15.77 -7.38 -11.65
CA GLU A 241 16.40 -8.02 -10.48
C GLU A 241 15.98 -9.49 -10.38
N ALA A 242 14.69 -9.79 -10.58
CA ALA A 242 14.17 -11.15 -10.59
C ALA A 242 14.88 -12.04 -11.61
N ILE A 243 15.12 -11.54 -12.83
CA ILE A 243 15.91 -12.23 -13.86
C ILE A 243 17.33 -12.50 -13.35
N THR A 244 17.97 -11.51 -12.74
CA THR A 244 19.35 -11.59 -12.25
C THR A 244 19.51 -12.66 -11.18
N VAL A 245 18.55 -12.80 -10.27
CA VAL A 245 18.60 -13.79 -9.17
C VAL A 245 17.88 -15.11 -9.50
N GLY A 246 17.32 -15.23 -10.71
CA GLY A 246 16.60 -16.42 -11.13
C GLY A 246 15.31 -16.66 -10.35
N ALA A 247 14.62 -15.60 -9.97
CA ALA A 247 13.30 -15.58 -9.33
C ALA A 247 12.22 -15.00 -10.28
N SER A 248 11.00 -14.81 -9.78
CA SER A 248 9.96 -14.03 -10.44
C SER A 248 9.76 -12.69 -9.73
N ALA A 249 9.44 -11.63 -10.49
CA ALA A 249 8.98 -10.36 -9.93
C ALA A 249 7.65 -10.48 -9.18
N ALA A 250 6.85 -11.50 -9.52
CA ALA A 250 5.65 -11.86 -8.79
C ALA A 250 5.93 -12.83 -7.61
N ASP A 251 7.18 -13.14 -7.26
CA ASP A 251 7.48 -13.83 -5.99
C ASP A 251 7.39 -12.83 -4.82
N ILE A 252 6.89 -13.29 -3.67
CA ILE A 252 6.96 -12.54 -2.42
C ILE A 252 8.12 -13.08 -1.60
N PHE A 253 9.03 -12.20 -1.21
CA PHE A 253 10.16 -12.49 -0.36
C PHE A 253 9.88 -12.06 1.08
N ASP A 254 10.51 -12.74 2.05
CA ASP A 254 10.46 -12.37 3.47
C ASP A 254 11.84 -11.96 3.96
N THR A 255 11.90 -10.92 4.78
CA THR A 255 12.99 -10.66 5.69
C THR A 255 12.52 -10.77 7.13
N ALA A 256 13.15 -11.70 7.86
CA ALA A 256 12.86 -11.94 9.25
C ALA A 256 13.04 -10.69 10.14
N ALA A 257 12.18 -10.59 11.15
CA ALA A 257 12.22 -9.51 12.13
C ALA A 257 13.62 -9.37 12.75
N LEU A 258 14.07 -8.12 12.91
CA LEU A 258 15.36 -7.75 13.52
C LEU A 258 16.60 -8.34 12.83
N THR A 259 16.44 -8.94 11.64
CA THR A 259 17.55 -9.54 10.90
C THR A 259 18.08 -8.51 9.91
N PRO A 260 19.39 -8.22 9.91
CA PRO A 260 20.01 -7.43 8.85
C PRO A 260 19.79 -8.10 7.50
N GLY A 261 19.76 -7.30 6.44
CA GLY A 261 19.70 -7.76 5.06
C GLY A 261 20.49 -9.02 4.77
N THR A 262 19.80 -10.11 4.46
CA THR A 262 20.41 -11.33 3.92
C THR A 262 19.77 -11.60 2.56
N SER A 263 20.39 -12.48 1.76
CA SER A 263 19.82 -12.88 0.47
C SER A 263 18.35 -13.30 0.68
N PRO A 264 17.41 -12.70 -0.06
CA PRO A 264 15.99 -12.90 0.19
C PRO A 264 15.62 -14.36 -0.07
N ILE A 265 14.79 -14.88 0.82
CA ILE A 265 14.23 -16.22 0.69
C ILE A 265 12.81 -16.03 0.18
N PRO A 266 12.43 -16.64 -0.95
CA PRO A 266 11.04 -16.63 -1.41
C PRO A 266 10.15 -17.17 -0.30
N TYR A 267 9.23 -16.34 0.16
CA TYR A 267 8.19 -16.70 1.11
C TYR A 267 7.00 -17.33 0.37
N ALA A 268 6.56 -16.71 -0.72
CA ALA A 268 5.57 -17.26 -1.63
C ALA A 268 6.08 -17.15 -3.07
N SER A 269 5.85 -18.19 -3.88
CA SER A 269 6.14 -18.12 -5.31
C SER A 269 4.97 -17.53 -6.09
N ALA A 270 5.23 -16.92 -7.25
CA ALA A 270 4.20 -16.46 -8.18
C ALA A 270 3.16 -17.56 -8.47
N LEU A 271 3.63 -18.79 -8.71
CA LEU A 271 2.77 -19.96 -8.95
C LEU A 271 1.86 -20.31 -7.76
N SER A 272 2.32 -20.10 -6.51
CA SER A 272 1.47 -20.32 -5.33
C SER A 272 0.35 -19.29 -5.18
N MET A 273 0.38 -18.21 -5.97
CA MET A 273 -0.67 -17.21 -6.05
C MET A 273 -1.52 -17.34 -7.32
N GLY A 274 -1.17 -18.27 -8.23
CA GLY A 274 -1.86 -18.44 -9.51
C GLY A 274 -1.36 -17.49 -10.61
N LEU A 275 -0.19 -16.88 -10.41
CA LEU A 275 0.51 -16.01 -11.35
C LEU A 275 1.59 -16.81 -12.10
N ASP A 276 2.20 -16.19 -13.11
CA ASP A 276 3.29 -16.78 -13.93
C ASP A 276 2.92 -18.08 -14.65
N LEU A 277 1.64 -18.21 -15.04
CA LEU A 277 1.12 -19.43 -15.65
C LEU A 277 1.72 -19.73 -17.04
N ASN A 278 2.18 -18.68 -17.73
CA ASN A 278 2.73 -18.78 -19.08
C ASN A 278 4.26 -18.73 -19.11
N GLY A 279 4.89 -18.57 -17.96
CA GLY A 279 6.33 -18.44 -17.85
C GLY A 279 6.71 -17.75 -16.55
N ARG A 280 7.96 -17.94 -16.13
CA ARG A 280 8.52 -17.17 -15.02
C ARG A 280 8.69 -15.72 -15.46
N ASN A 281 8.39 -14.78 -14.56
CA ASN A 281 8.60 -13.34 -14.74
C ASN A 281 7.70 -12.75 -15.84
N THR A 282 6.49 -13.30 -15.98
CA THR A 282 5.44 -12.79 -16.88
C THR A 282 4.45 -11.90 -16.16
N ASP A 283 4.39 -11.99 -14.82
CA ASP A 283 3.65 -11.11 -13.94
C ASP A 283 4.60 -10.40 -12.96
N SER A 284 4.21 -9.21 -12.52
CA SER A 284 4.92 -8.42 -11.50
C SER A 284 3.94 -7.86 -10.48
N ILE A 285 4.34 -7.82 -9.20
CA ILE A 285 3.51 -7.31 -8.09
C ILE A 285 3.95 -5.87 -7.80
N ASP A 286 2.99 -4.96 -7.88
CA ASP A 286 3.25 -3.51 -7.84
C ASP A 286 2.75 -2.84 -6.55
N ALA A 287 1.97 -3.57 -5.76
CA ALA A 287 1.64 -3.16 -4.40
C ALA A 287 1.28 -4.38 -3.57
N LEU A 288 1.57 -4.32 -2.26
CA LEU A 288 1.47 -5.48 -1.39
C LEU A 288 0.97 -5.11 0.00
N VAL A 289 0.07 -5.94 0.53
CA VAL A 289 -0.28 -5.98 1.96
C VAL A 289 -0.27 -7.43 2.41
N MET A 290 0.63 -7.76 3.34
CA MET A 290 0.86 -9.14 3.76
C MET A 290 0.28 -9.46 5.13
N PHE A 291 -0.41 -10.59 5.24
CA PHE A 291 -0.95 -11.12 6.50
C PHE A 291 -0.42 -12.53 6.73
N ASP A 292 0.62 -12.63 7.55
CA ASP A 292 1.21 -13.89 7.96
C ASP A 292 0.78 -14.22 9.39
N ALA A 293 0.10 -15.36 9.52
CA ALA A 293 -0.48 -15.83 10.76
C ALA A 293 0.58 -16.38 11.73
N GLY A 294 1.77 -16.74 11.24
CA GLY A 294 2.95 -17.23 11.95
C GLY A 294 2.72 -18.47 12.82
N LEU A 295 3.52 -19.54 12.71
CA LEU A 295 3.41 -20.67 13.64
C LEU A 295 3.32 -20.18 15.10
N VAL A 296 2.24 -20.58 15.80
CA VAL A 296 1.83 -20.03 17.10
C VAL A 296 2.98 -20.15 18.11
N GLY A 297 3.62 -19.03 18.51
CA GLY A 297 4.60 -19.08 19.60
C GLY A 297 5.52 -17.88 19.88
N GLY A 298 5.67 -16.89 19.00
CA GLY A 298 6.61 -15.78 19.25
C GLY A 298 6.31 -14.46 18.55
N ALA A 299 6.93 -13.37 19.01
CA ALA A 299 6.68 -11.98 18.55
C ALA A 299 7.12 -11.69 17.09
N THR A 300 7.69 -12.69 16.41
CA THR A 300 8.60 -12.63 15.26
C THR A 300 8.43 -13.89 14.39
N SER A 301 7.20 -14.38 14.19
CA SER A 301 6.99 -15.73 13.65
C SER A 301 6.68 -15.68 12.16
N GLY A 302 7.68 -15.60 11.29
CA GLY A 302 7.59 -16.06 9.89
C GLY A 302 7.88 -17.55 9.83
N GLY A 303 7.02 -18.30 9.15
CA GLY A 303 7.27 -19.70 8.78
C GLY A 303 8.27 -19.80 7.62
N PRO A 304 8.72 -21.01 7.23
CA PRO A 304 9.63 -21.22 6.09
C PRO A 304 8.99 -20.96 4.71
N GLY A 305 7.90 -20.19 4.67
CA GLY A 305 7.09 -19.91 3.49
C GLY A 305 5.61 -19.74 3.84
N ALA A 306 4.84 -19.33 2.85
CA ALA A 306 3.41 -19.13 2.96
C ALA A 306 2.64 -20.42 3.30
N GLU A 307 1.76 -20.34 4.29
CA GLU A 307 0.84 -21.40 4.64
C GLU A 307 -0.51 -21.19 3.95
N ALA A 308 -0.76 -21.99 2.90
CA ALA A 308 -1.99 -21.93 2.12
C ALA A 308 -3.25 -22.07 2.99
N GLY A 309 -4.24 -21.19 2.77
CA GLY A 309 -5.49 -21.16 3.52
C GLY A 309 -5.33 -20.71 4.97
N ARG A 310 -4.22 -20.05 5.30
CA ARG A 310 -3.94 -19.48 6.62
C ARG A 310 -3.35 -18.08 6.51
N ASP A 311 -2.31 -17.97 5.71
CA ASP A 311 -1.70 -16.70 5.33
C ASP A 311 -2.42 -16.17 4.10
N TYR A 312 -2.40 -14.85 3.92
CA TYR A 312 -2.97 -14.23 2.73
C TYR A 312 -2.31 -12.88 2.43
N ALA A 313 -2.46 -12.44 1.19
CA ALA A 313 -2.04 -11.13 0.76
C ALA A 313 -3.17 -10.40 0.02
N LEU A 314 -3.15 -9.08 0.10
CA LEU A 314 -3.73 -8.23 -0.92
C LEU A 314 -2.61 -7.69 -1.79
N PHE A 315 -2.81 -7.62 -3.10
CA PHE A 315 -1.79 -7.12 -4.02
C PHE A 315 -2.40 -6.48 -5.27
N SER A 316 -1.66 -5.65 -5.97
CA SER A 316 -1.92 -5.24 -7.36
C SER A 316 -0.88 -5.86 -8.29
N LEU A 317 -1.17 -5.84 -9.60
CA LEU A 317 -0.24 -6.29 -10.62
C LEU A 317 0.20 -5.11 -11.46
N ALA A 318 1.48 -5.07 -11.83
CA ALA A 318 2.02 -4.00 -12.65
C ALA A 318 1.42 -4.04 -14.07
N PRO A 319 1.21 -2.89 -14.73
CA PRO A 319 0.83 -2.84 -16.13
C PRO A 319 1.80 -3.65 -16.98
N GLY A 320 1.28 -4.54 -17.83
CA GLY A 320 2.14 -5.45 -18.61
C GLY A 320 2.10 -6.90 -18.18
N SER A 321 1.72 -7.16 -16.93
CA SER A 321 1.54 -8.52 -16.42
C SER A 321 0.64 -9.35 -17.34
N GLU A 322 1.13 -10.51 -17.80
CA GLU A 322 0.41 -11.36 -18.75
C GLU A 322 -0.95 -11.81 -18.21
N THR A 323 -1.07 -12.00 -16.90
CA THR A 323 -2.33 -12.31 -16.22
C THR A 323 -3.38 -11.23 -16.45
N LEU A 324 -3.00 -9.95 -16.43
CA LEU A 324 -3.91 -8.84 -16.76
C LEU A 324 -4.33 -8.92 -18.23
N GLY A 325 -3.40 -9.21 -19.14
CA GLY A 325 -3.69 -9.41 -20.56
C GLY A 325 -4.67 -10.56 -20.81
N ALA A 326 -4.49 -11.68 -20.12
CA ALA A 326 -5.36 -12.86 -20.21
C ALA A 326 -6.77 -12.58 -19.67
N LEU A 327 -6.90 -11.72 -18.66
CA LEU A 327 -8.16 -11.38 -18.00
C LEU A 327 -8.78 -10.06 -18.48
N ALA A 328 -8.18 -9.36 -19.44
CA ALA A 328 -8.63 -8.06 -19.92
C ALA A 328 -10.09 -8.07 -20.43
N SER A 329 -10.53 -9.20 -21.03
CA SER A 329 -11.92 -9.37 -21.49
C SER A 329 -12.96 -9.37 -20.36
N LEU A 330 -12.54 -9.61 -19.12
CA LEU A 330 -13.35 -9.55 -17.91
C LEU A 330 -13.33 -8.16 -17.26
N GLY A 331 -12.63 -7.19 -17.86
CA GLY A 331 -12.47 -5.84 -17.32
C GLY A 331 -11.47 -5.74 -16.17
N ILE A 332 -10.56 -6.72 -16.03
CA ILE A 332 -9.49 -6.71 -15.03
C ILE A 332 -8.34 -5.80 -15.50
N SER A 333 -7.73 -5.05 -14.58
CA SER A 333 -6.67 -4.07 -14.83
C SER A 333 -5.69 -3.94 -13.68
N ALA A 334 -4.56 -3.24 -13.91
CA ALA A 334 -3.54 -2.95 -12.90
C ALA A 334 -4.08 -2.14 -11.69
N GLY A 335 -5.20 -1.43 -11.87
CA GLY A 335 -5.85 -0.67 -10.81
C GLY A 335 -6.75 -1.51 -9.89
N ASP A 336 -6.85 -2.82 -10.13
CA ASP A 336 -7.58 -3.73 -9.27
C ASP A 336 -6.70 -4.22 -8.11
N VAL A 337 -7.33 -4.50 -6.98
CA VAL A 337 -6.69 -5.17 -5.84
C VAL A 337 -7.16 -6.61 -5.80
N PHE A 338 -6.20 -7.53 -5.80
CA PHE A 338 -6.40 -8.96 -5.74
C PHE A 338 -6.19 -9.48 -4.32
N PHE A 339 -6.78 -10.64 -4.04
CA PHE A 339 -6.59 -11.41 -2.82
C PHE A 339 -6.07 -12.79 -3.19
N THR A 340 -5.09 -13.29 -2.44
CA THR A 340 -4.64 -14.69 -2.48
C THR A 340 -4.51 -15.23 -1.07
N ASP A 341 -4.88 -16.49 -0.89
CA ASP A 341 -4.61 -17.26 0.33
C ASP A 341 -3.50 -18.30 0.08
N PHE A 342 -2.67 -18.07 -0.93
CA PHE A 342 -1.53 -18.91 -1.35
C PHE A 342 -1.90 -20.37 -1.70
N SER A 343 -3.18 -20.63 -2.03
CA SER A 343 -3.67 -21.95 -2.45
C SER A 343 -3.39 -22.29 -3.92
N GLY A 344 -2.60 -21.48 -4.61
CA GLY A 344 -2.38 -21.53 -6.05
C GLY A 344 -3.31 -20.64 -6.85
N SER A 345 -4.22 -19.90 -6.20
CA SER A 345 -5.25 -19.05 -6.85
C SER A 345 -5.25 -17.62 -6.32
N PHE A 346 -5.85 -16.71 -7.09
CA PHE A 346 -6.18 -15.34 -6.67
C PHE A 346 -7.59 -14.95 -7.11
N ALA A 347 -8.15 -13.91 -6.48
CA ALA A 347 -9.48 -13.38 -6.74
C ALA A 347 -9.50 -11.86 -6.67
N VAL A 348 -10.44 -11.19 -7.34
CA VAL A 348 -10.57 -9.73 -7.23
C VAL A 348 -11.17 -9.37 -5.88
N TYR A 349 -10.45 -8.62 -5.07
CA TYR A 349 -10.91 -8.11 -3.78
C TYR A 349 -11.62 -6.75 -3.93
N ALA A 350 -11.07 -5.85 -4.75
CA ALA A 350 -11.67 -4.57 -5.11
C ALA A 350 -11.33 -4.24 -6.56
N PHE A 351 -12.31 -3.75 -7.32
CA PHE A 351 -12.06 -3.22 -8.65
C PHE A 351 -11.49 -1.80 -8.58
N ALA A 352 -10.79 -1.36 -9.62
CA ALA A 352 -10.35 0.02 -9.82
C ALA A 352 -11.49 1.03 -9.59
N ALA A 353 -12.68 0.71 -10.12
CA ALA A 353 -13.88 1.54 -9.94
C ALA A 353 -14.35 1.64 -8.47
N ASP A 354 -14.11 0.62 -7.64
CA ASP A 354 -14.41 0.68 -6.20
C ASP A 354 -13.50 1.69 -5.47
N LEU A 355 -12.34 1.98 -6.05
CA LEU A 355 -11.32 2.89 -5.55
C LEU A 355 -11.40 4.28 -6.18
N GLY A 356 -12.37 4.54 -7.06
CA GLY A 356 -12.45 5.81 -7.78
C GLY A 356 -11.40 5.95 -8.87
N LEU A 357 -10.91 4.83 -9.41
CA LEU A 357 -10.02 4.77 -10.55
C LEU A 357 -10.82 4.33 -11.79
N PRO A 358 -10.51 4.83 -13.00
CA PRO A 358 -11.11 4.34 -14.22
C PRO A 358 -10.85 2.84 -14.36
N SER A 359 -11.90 2.10 -14.73
CA SER A 359 -11.72 0.71 -15.16
C SER A 359 -10.94 0.71 -16.47
N GLY A 360 -9.91 -0.12 -16.56
CA GLY A 360 -9.12 -0.23 -17.78
C GLY A 360 -10.02 -0.45 -19.00
N MET A 361 -9.75 0.28 -20.09
CA MET A 361 -10.43 0.02 -21.36
C MET A 361 -9.79 -1.18 -22.03
N ALA A 362 -10.57 -2.22 -22.33
CA ALA A 362 -10.12 -3.47 -22.96
C ALA A 362 -9.35 -3.30 -24.29
N SER A 363 -9.41 -2.12 -24.91
CA SER A 363 -8.76 -1.80 -26.19
C SER A 363 -7.44 -1.02 -26.07
N PHE A 364 -7.01 -0.63 -24.86
CA PHE A 364 -5.75 0.10 -24.64
C PHE A 364 -4.99 -0.56 -23.49
N PRO A 365 -4.17 -1.58 -23.76
CA PRO A 365 -3.60 -2.42 -22.72
C PRO A 365 -2.58 -1.71 -21.82
N PHE A 366 -2.02 -0.56 -22.22
CA PHE A 366 -0.93 0.09 -21.47
C PHE A 366 -1.09 1.62 -21.30
N GLN A 367 -1.96 2.26 -22.08
CA GLN A 367 -2.19 3.70 -22.02
C GLN A 367 -3.58 3.95 -21.43
N ASN A 368 -3.63 4.63 -20.27
CA ASN A 368 -4.82 4.90 -19.46
C ASN A 368 -5.31 3.74 -18.57
N GLN A 369 -4.45 2.81 -18.19
CA GLN A 369 -4.77 1.96 -17.05
C GLN A 369 -4.35 2.71 -15.78
N SER A 370 -5.25 2.78 -14.81
CA SER A 370 -4.81 3.10 -13.46
C SER A 370 -3.94 1.97 -12.96
N ASN A 371 -2.90 2.33 -12.23
CA ASN A 371 -1.96 1.44 -11.61
C ASN A 371 -1.88 1.79 -10.12
N ILE A 372 -1.91 0.77 -9.27
CA ILE A 372 -1.74 0.92 -7.82
C ILE A 372 -0.32 0.54 -7.50
N ASP A 373 0.39 1.51 -6.96
CA ASP A 373 1.85 1.53 -6.78
C ASP A 373 2.23 1.36 -5.29
N ALA A 374 1.28 1.62 -4.39
CA ALA A 374 1.41 1.25 -2.99
C ALA A 374 0.05 0.90 -2.43
N LEU A 375 0.02 0.00 -1.44
CA LEU A 375 -1.21 -0.47 -0.84
C LEU A 375 -1.04 -0.68 0.67
N GLU A 376 -2.06 -0.29 1.42
CA GLU A 376 -2.16 -0.45 2.86
C GLU A 376 -3.64 -0.57 3.28
N ILE A 377 -3.88 -1.13 4.46
CA ILE A 377 -5.20 -1.27 5.05
C ILE A 377 -5.39 -0.37 6.28
N ALA A 378 -6.55 0.29 6.31
CA ALA A 378 -7.02 1.07 7.45
C ALA A 378 -8.24 0.42 8.09
N VAL A 379 -8.11 -0.05 9.33
CA VAL A 379 -9.25 -0.60 10.08
C VAL A 379 -10.27 0.49 10.35
N VAL A 380 -11.54 0.23 10.01
CA VAL A 380 -12.65 1.12 10.37
C VAL A 380 -13.14 0.74 11.76
N PRO A 381 -13.01 1.60 12.79
CA PRO A 381 -13.53 1.30 14.11
C PRO A 381 -15.05 1.11 14.04
N GLU A 382 -15.57 0.03 14.63
CA GLU A 382 -17.01 -0.14 14.69
C GLU A 382 -17.65 1.02 15.50
N PRO A 383 -18.70 1.66 14.99
CA PRO A 383 -19.33 2.79 15.68
C PRO A 383 -19.85 2.42 17.07
N ALA A 384 -20.20 1.15 17.30
CA ALA A 384 -20.60 0.65 18.62
C ALA A 384 -19.49 0.76 19.67
N ALA A 385 -18.22 0.55 19.30
CA ALA A 385 -17.09 0.67 20.22
C ALA A 385 -16.86 2.14 20.64
N ALA A 386 -17.03 3.08 19.71
CA ALA A 386 -16.94 4.51 20.00
C ALA A 386 -18.07 4.98 20.92
N VAL A 387 -19.30 4.50 20.71
CA VAL A 387 -20.45 4.78 21.57
C VAL A 387 -20.28 4.16 22.95
N LEU A 388 -19.78 2.93 23.07
CA LEU A 388 -19.54 2.30 24.37
C LEU A 388 -18.46 3.03 25.19
N LEU A 389 -17.40 3.51 24.54
CA LEU A 389 -16.36 4.34 25.18
C LEU A 389 -16.93 5.68 25.65
N ALA A 390 -17.76 6.33 24.84
CA ALA A 390 -18.41 7.58 25.20
C ALA A 390 -19.40 7.40 26.38
N VAL A 391 -20.21 6.34 26.35
CA VAL A 391 -21.20 6.03 27.40
C VAL A 391 -20.50 5.56 28.69
N GLY A 392 -19.46 4.73 28.58
CA GLY A 392 -18.68 4.25 29.71
C GLY A 392 -17.89 5.36 30.43
N GLY A 393 -17.30 6.29 29.66
CA GLY A 393 -16.64 7.48 30.21
C GLY A 393 -17.61 8.42 30.94
N LEU A 394 -18.82 8.60 30.41
CA LEU A 394 -19.87 9.38 31.06
C LEU A 394 -20.38 8.70 32.35
N ALA A 395 -20.52 7.37 32.38
CA ALA A 395 -20.96 6.64 33.56
C ALA A 395 -19.93 6.66 34.70
N LEU A 396 -18.63 6.62 34.38
CA LEU A 396 -17.54 6.70 35.37
C LEU A 396 -17.33 8.12 35.90
N GLY A 397 -17.60 9.15 35.10
CA GLY A 397 -17.55 10.56 35.52
C GLY A 397 -18.65 10.97 36.51
N VAL A 398 -19.72 10.18 36.64
CA VAL A 398 -20.85 10.47 37.54
C VAL A 398 -20.65 9.89 38.94
N ARG A 399 -19.65 9.03 39.18
CA ARG A 399 -19.44 8.35 40.48
C ARG A 399 -18.46 8.99 41.46
N ARG A 400 -18.04 10.24 41.26
CA ARG A 400 -17.24 11.00 42.25
C ARG A 400 -17.92 12.30 42.66
N ARG A 401 -18.88 12.18 43.58
CA ARG A 401 -19.26 13.16 44.61
C ARG A 401 -20.38 12.49 45.40
N ASP A 402 -19.99 11.87 46.49
CA ASP A 402 -20.75 11.69 47.74
C ASP A 402 -20.03 10.62 48.56
N ALA A 403 -18.88 11.03 49.12
CA ALA A 403 -18.22 10.45 50.29
C ALA A 403 -17.47 11.58 50.98
#